data_AF-A0A239LR17-F1
#
_entry.id   AF-A0A239LR17-F1
#
_cell.length_a   1.000
_cell.length_b   1.000
_cell.length_c   1.000
_cell.angle_alpha   90.00
_cell.angle_beta   90.00
_cell.angle_gamma   90.00
#
_symmetry.space_group_name_H-M   'P 1'
#
loop_
_entity.id
_entity.type
_entity.pdbx_description
1 polymer ?
#
loop_
_entity_poly.entity_id
_entity_poly.type
_entity_poly.pdbx_seq_one_letter_code
_entity_poly.pdbx_strand_id
1 'polypeptide(L)'
;MAKQPHPEIRTFNGRPVVNRDWITERTGASRPTITLWYTKRADQPEDARHPEKAVTIERVDFYDQEEFERFYAAHQERKKKKVLPTDPALHEGHPDDVLSINQAAELLGFANAGAIRKYLSMDTGYFPAPAGTVAGPTGRQIPGFRRGDLQDFDRRRTGDGTGLAGRPTGTPQHRGPRPETEQRIQTAITYLREHGHHHGAGAKLATIHGEPAWKWERIVKRAHERMMEPETAQER
;
A
#
# COMPACT_ATOMS: atom_id res chain seq x y z
N MET A 1 -27.72 -19.12 -13.35
CA MET A 1 -28.25 -17.88 -12.71
C MET A 1 -27.80 -17.88 -11.26
N ALA A 2 -27.16 -16.81 -10.77
CA ALA A 2 -26.80 -16.73 -9.36
C ALA A 2 -28.10 -16.64 -8.51
N LYS A 3 -28.20 -17.46 -7.46
CA LYS A 3 -29.35 -17.43 -6.54
C LYS A 3 -29.43 -16.04 -5.92
N GLN A 4 -30.58 -15.37 -6.04
CA GLN A 4 -30.78 -14.07 -5.41
C GLN A 4 -30.56 -14.19 -3.89
N PRO A 5 -29.90 -13.19 -3.26
CA PRO A 5 -29.76 -13.17 -1.81
C PRO A 5 -31.15 -13.13 -1.18
N HIS A 6 -31.35 -13.91 -0.12
CA HIS A 6 -32.60 -13.93 0.64
C HIS A 6 -32.31 -13.44 2.07
N PRO A 7 -32.20 -12.12 2.27
CA PRO A 7 -31.90 -11.54 3.57
C PRO A 7 -33.05 -11.83 4.54
N GLU A 8 -32.73 -12.38 5.72
CA GLU A 8 -33.74 -12.75 6.71
C GLU A 8 -33.38 -12.22 8.10
N ILE A 9 -34.41 -11.73 8.79
CA ILE A 9 -34.40 -11.41 10.22
C ILE A 9 -35.45 -12.32 10.87
N ARG A 10 -35.05 -13.03 11.93
CA ARG A 10 -35.94 -13.87 12.74
C ARG A 10 -35.77 -13.53 14.22
N THR A 11 -36.70 -13.96 15.06
CA THR A 11 -36.58 -13.84 16.52
C THR A 11 -36.19 -15.19 17.12
N PHE A 12 -35.12 -15.22 17.92
CA PHE A 12 -34.67 -16.40 18.66
C PHE A 12 -34.32 -15.98 20.09
N ASN A 13 -34.87 -16.66 21.10
CA ASN A 13 -34.73 -16.32 22.51
C ASN A 13 -35.02 -14.83 22.83
N GLY A 14 -36.04 -14.26 22.18
CA GLY A 14 -36.43 -12.86 22.35
C GLY A 14 -35.49 -11.83 21.71
N ARG A 15 -34.47 -12.28 20.97
CA ARG A 15 -33.52 -11.42 20.26
C ARG A 15 -33.63 -11.55 18.75
N PRO A 16 -33.40 -10.48 17.98
CA PRO A 16 -33.32 -10.55 16.53
C PRO A 16 -32.03 -11.27 16.10
N VAL A 17 -32.17 -12.22 15.18
CA VAL A 17 -31.08 -12.95 14.57
C VAL A 17 -31.15 -12.84 13.04
N VAL A 18 -29.99 -12.72 12.40
CA VAL A 18 -29.84 -12.41 10.97
C VAL A 18 -29.05 -13.49 10.26
N ASN A 19 -29.42 -13.78 9.00
CA ASN A 19 -28.65 -14.70 8.17
C ASN A 19 -27.51 -13.99 7.41
N ARG A 20 -26.66 -14.76 6.72
CA ARG A 20 -25.52 -14.20 5.96
C ARG A 20 -25.93 -13.30 4.79
N ASP A 21 -27.13 -13.47 4.26
CA ASP A 21 -27.61 -12.66 3.14
C ASP A 21 -28.00 -11.27 3.62
N TRP A 22 -28.62 -11.18 4.80
CA TRP A 22 -28.83 -9.91 5.49
C TRP A 22 -27.49 -9.22 5.78
N ILE A 23 -26.47 -9.95 6.24
CA ILE A 23 -25.13 -9.38 6.46
C ILE A 23 -24.53 -8.86 5.16
N THR A 24 -24.69 -9.59 4.05
CA THR A 24 -24.21 -9.19 2.72
C THR A 24 -24.85 -7.87 2.29
N GLU A 25 -26.16 -7.76 2.42
CA GLU A 25 -26.92 -6.54 2.12
C GLU A 25 -26.50 -5.38 3.04
N ARG A 26 -26.42 -5.63 4.35
CA ARG A 26 -26.10 -4.62 5.37
C ARG A 26 -24.71 -4.01 5.20
N THR A 27 -23.74 -4.80 4.75
CA THR A 27 -22.32 -4.43 4.74
C THR A 27 -21.74 -4.21 3.34
N GLY A 28 -22.42 -4.68 2.29
CA GLY A 28 -21.89 -4.77 0.94
C GLY A 28 -20.75 -5.79 0.78
N ALA A 29 -20.42 -6.56 1.81
CA ALA A 29 -19.33 -7.52 1.78
C ALA A 29 -19.77 -8.82 1.07
N SER A 30 -18.86 -9.40 0.29
CA SER A 30 -19.12 -10.70 -0.35
C SER A 30 -19.27 -11.83 0.68
N ARG A 31 -20.01 -12.89 0.34
CA ARG A 31 -20.13 -14.09 1.18
C ARG A 31 -18.76 -14.68 1.59
N PRO A 32 -17.75 -14.81 0.71
CA PRO A 32 -16.40 -15.21 1.11
C PRO A 32 -15.76 -14.29 2.16
N THR A 33 -15.98 -12.98 2.07
CA THR A 33 -15.50 -12.01 3.07
C THR A 33 -16.15 -12.23 4.43
N ILE A 34 -17.47 -12.47 4.47
CA ILE A 34 -18.20 -12.76 5.70
C ILE A 34 -17.72 -14.08 6.32
N THR A 35 -17.53 -15.12 5.50
CA THR A 35 -16.93 -16.39 5.94
C THR A 35 -15.54 -16.16 6.53
N LEU A 36 -14.70 -15.34 5.90
CA LEU A 36 -13.38 -14.99 6.42
C LEU A 36 -13.46 -14.29 7.78
N TRP A 37 -14.41 -13.35 7.97
CA TRP A 37 -14.63 -12.71 9.26
C TRP A 37 -15.02 -13.73 10.34
N TYR A 38 -15.87 -14.71 10.03
CA TYR A 38 -16.23 -15.76 10.97
C TYR A 38 -15.05 -16.71 11.27
N THR A 39 -14.35 -17.21 10.24
CA THR A 39 -13.20 -18.12 10.41
C THR A 39 -12.08 -17.47 11.22
N LYS A 40 -11.85 -16.17 11.05
CA LYS A 40 -10.84 -15.41 11.80
C LYS A 40 -11.40 -14.75 13.05
N ARG A 41 -12.54 -15.21 13.60
CA ARG A 41 -13.10 -14.56 14.80
C ARG A 41 -12.13 -14.61 15.97
N ALA A 42 -11.38 -15.70 16.15
CA ALA A 42 -10.42 -15.85 17.24
C ALA A 42 -9.31 -14.77 17.25
N ASP A 43 -8.94 -14.26 16.08
CA ASP A 43 -7.93 -13.20 15.93
C ASP A 43 -8.48 -11.79 16.21
N GLN A 44 -9.80 -11.67 16.39
CA GLN A 44 -10.47 -10.39 16.62
C GLN A 44 -10.60 -10.10 18.12
N PRO A 45 -10.54 -8.81 18.52
CA PRO A 45 -10.77 -8.39 19.90
C PRO A 45 -12.10 -8.96 20.41
N GLU A 46 -12.11 -9.45 21.65
CA GLU A 46 -13.24 -10.19 22.22
C GLU A 46 -14.55 -9.37 22.22
N ASP A 47 -14.44 -8.08 22.53
CA ASP A 47 -15.53 -7.09 22.56
C ASP A 47 -16.04 -6.66 21.18
N ALA A 48 -15.31 -7.03 20.12
CA ALA A 48 -15.54 -6.57 18.76
C ALA A 48 -15.25 -7.66 17.72
N ARG A 49 -15.67 -8.88 18.08
CA ARG A 49 -15.52 -10.12 17.32
C ARG A 49 -16.81 -10.48 16.61
N HIS A 50 -16.71 -11.07 15.43
CA HIS A 50 -17.87 -11.62 14.73
C HIS A 50 -18.64 -12.57 15.65
N PRO A 51 -19.98 -12.43 15.77
CA PRO A 51 -20.78 -13.25 16.67
C PRO A 51 -20.63 -14.73 16.34
N GLU A 52 -20.81 -15.55 17.37
CA GLU A 52 -21.03 -16.98 17.18
C GLU A 52 -22.37 -17.23 16.50
N LYS A 53 -22.55 -18.46 15.99
CA LYS A 53 -23.84 -18.88 15.46
C LYS A 53 -24.84 -18.95 16.62
N ALA A 54 -25.89 -18.13 16.56
CA ALA A 54 -26.93 -18.10 17.58
C ALA A 54 -27.87 -19.31 17.46
N VAL A 55 -28.27 -19.63 16.22
CA VAL A 55 -29.16 -20.76 15.91
C VAL A 55 -29.00 -21.17 14.45
N THR A 56 -29.26 -22.44 14.15
CA THR A 56 -29.46 -22.91 12.77
C THR A 56 -30.94 -23.26 12.60
N ILE A 57 -31.63 -22.57 11.68
CA ILE A 57 -33.04 -22.80 11.36
C ILE A 57 -33.13 -23.21 9.89
N GLU A 58 -33.77 -24.34 9.59
CA GLU A 58 -33.94 -24.82 8.21
C GLU A 58 -32.60 -24.92 7.43
N ARG A 59 -31.54 -25.36 8.12
CA ARG A 59 -30.16 -25.48 7.61
C ARG A 59 -29.49 -24.13 7.26
N VAL A 60 -30.07 -23.01 7.70
CA VAL A 60 -29.50 -21.67 7.58
C VAL A 60 -28.97 -21.22 8.93
N ASP A 61 -27.71 -20.79 8.95
CA ASP A 61 -27.08 -20.24 10.15
C ASP A 61 -27.52 -18.79 10.36
N PHE A 62 -27.97 -18.49 11.58
CA PHE A 62 -28.33 -17.16 12.03
C PHE A 62 -27.37 -16.68 13.13
N TYR A 63 -27.15 -15.38 13.16
CA TYR A 63 -26.24 -14.67 14.06
C TYR A 63 -27.01 -13.61 14.83
N ASP A 64 -26.66 -13.33 16.08
CA ASP A 64 -27.26 -12.22 16.83
C ASP A 64 -27.03 -10.89 16.09
N GLN A 65 -28.11 -10.17 15.81
CA GLN A 65 -28.05 -8.94 15.01
C GLN A 65 -27.24 -7.85 15.71
N GLU A 66 -27.49 -7.65 17.00
CA GLU A 66 -26.89 -6.56 17.78
C GLU A 66 -25.39 -6.80 17.97
N GLU A 67 -25.00 -8.04 18.25
CA GLU A 67 -23.59 -8.43 18.32
C GLU A 67 -22.89 -8.27 16.96
N PHE A 68 -23.56 -8.62 15.86
CA PHE A 68 -23.01 -8.39 14.52
C PHE A 68 -22.81 -6.90 14.22
N GLU A 69 -23.80 -6.06 14.57
CA GLU A 69 -23.72 -4.61 14.38
C GLU A 69 -22.59 -3.98 15.20
N ARG A 70 -22.40 -4.42 16.45
CA ARG A 70 -21.26 -4.01 17.30
C ARG A 70 -19.92 -4.40 16.68
N PHE A 71 -19.79 -5.65 16.23
CA PHE A 71 -18.62 -6.12 15.48
C PHE A 71 -18.36 -5.23 14.26
N TYR A 72 -19.39 -4.95 13.46
CA TYR A 72 -19.24 -4.21 12.21
C TYR A 72 -18.87 -2.75 12.46
N ALA A 73 -19.48 -2.09 13.44
CA ALA A 73 -19.12 -0.73 13.84
C ALA A 73 -17.63 -0.65 14.24
N ALA A 74 -17.18 -1.55 15.13
CA ALA A 74 -15.78 -1.62 15.54
C ALA A 74 -14.84 -2.01 14.38
N HIS A 75 -15.29 -2.86 13.46
CA HIS A 75 -14.56 -3.19 12.24
C HIS A 75 -14.34 -1.95 11.35
N GLN A 76 -15.38 -1.13 11.16
CA GLN A 76 -15.29 0.11 10.39
C GLN A 76 -14.39 1.14 11.08
N GLU A 77 -14.46 1.28 12.41
CA GLU A 77 -13.56 2.17 13.15
C GLU A 77 -12.09 1.72 13.07
N ARG A 78 -11.81 0.42 13.15
CA ARG A 78 -10.46 -0.11 12.91
C ARG A 78 -9.97 0.19 11.49
N LYS A 79 -10.85 0.10 10.48
CA LYS A 79 -10.50 0.47 9.11
C LYS A 79 -10.23 1.96 8.96
N LYS A 80 -11.02 2.83 9.60
CA LYS A 80 -10.77 4.27 9.62
C LYS A 80 -9.44 4.61 10.30
N LYS A 81 -9.12 3.99 11.44
CA LYS A 81 -7.84 4.18 12.15
C LYS A 81 -6.60 3.80 11.32
N LYS A 82 -6.75 2.95 10.31
CA LYS A 82 -5.67 2.60 9.37
C LYS A 82 -5.45 3.63 8.26
N VAL A 83 -6.39 4.56 8.06
CA VAL A 83 -6.24 5.64 7.07
C VAL A 83 -5.18 6.61 7.59
N LEU A 84 -4.16 6.87 6.77
CA LEU A 84 -3.09 7.80 7.11
C LEU A 84 -3.65 9.22 7.22
N PRO A 85 -3.23 10.03 8.21
CA PRO A 85 -3.62 11.43 8.26
C PRO A 85 -3.28 12.15 6.95
N THR A 86 -4.25 12.88 6.44
CA THR A 86 -4.08 13.78 5.28
C THR A 86 -3.45 15.08 5.75
N ASP A 87 -2.65 15.71 4.90
CA ASP A 87 -2.26 17.10 5.08
C ASP A 87 -3.50 18.01 4.91
N PRO A 88 -3.81 18.89 5.90
CA PRO A 88 -4.89 19.87 5.78
C PRO A 88 -4.82 20.72 4.51
N ALA A 89 -3.60 20.97 3.99
CA ALA A 89 -3.38 21.73 2.75
C ALA A 89 -4.08 21.10 1.52
N LEU A 90 -4.53 19.84 1.60
CA LEU A 90 -5.37 19.24 0.56
C LEU A 90 -6.70 20.01 0.41
N HIS A 91 -7.27 20.46 1.51
CA HIS A 91 -8.59 21.10 1.60
C HIS A 91 -8.55 22.63 1.50
N GLU A 92 -7.37 23.24 1.43
CA GLU A 92 -7.19 24.71 1.40
C GLU A 92 -7.17 25.32 -0.01
N GLY A 93 -6.99 24.51 -1.07
CA GLY A 93 -6.89 24.98 -2.46
C GLY A 93 -8.15 24.80 -3.30
N HIS A 94 -8.14 25.32 -4.53
CA HIS A 94 -9.30 25.28 -5.42
C HIS A 94 -9.52 23.86 -5.99
N PRO A 95 -10.76 23.33 -6.03
CA PRO A 95 -11.03 21.97 -6.49
C PRO A 95 -10.50 21.65 -7.90
N ASP A 96 -10.46 22.65 -8.78
CA ASP A 96 -9.94 22.50 -10.16
C ASP A 96 -8.41 22.56 -10.27
N ASP A 97 -7.68 22.82 -9.18
CA ASP A 97 -6.21 22.81 -9.19
C ASP A 97 -5.70 21.43 -9.63
N VAL A 98 -4.79 21.41 -10.61
CA VAL A 98 -4.15 20.16 -11.05
C VAL A 98 -2.86 19.94 -10.27
N LEU A 99 -2.87 18.90 -9.44
CA LEU A 99 -1.74 18.50 -8.59
C LEU A 99 -0.99 17.33 -9.21
N SER A 100 0.34 17.39 -9.19
CA SER A 100 1.18 16.27 -9.63
C SER A 100 0.98 15.04 -8.74
N ILE A 101 1.25 13.85 -9.29
CA ILE A 101 1.23 12.59 -8.51
C ILE A 101 2.11 12.63 -7.25
N ASN A 102 3.17 13.44 -7.25
CA ASN A 102 4.04 13.59 -6.08
C ASN A 102 3.35 14.44 -4.99
N GLN A 103 2.76 15.57 -5.36
CA GLN A 103 1.97 16.40 -4.44
C GLN A 103 0.75 15.64 -3.91
N ALA A 104 0.06 14.89 -4.77
CA ALA A 104 -1.05 14.04 -4.35
C ALA A 104 -0.61 12.99 -3.32
N ALA A 105 0.57 12.39 -3.50
CA ALA A 105 1.10 11.41 -2.55
C ALA A 105 1.43 12.03 -1.20
N GLU A 106 2.07 13.20 -1.20
CA GLU A 106 2.39 13.97 0.00
C GLU A 106 1.13 14.38 0.77
N LEU A 107 0.18 15.03 0.08
CA LEU A 107 -1.06 15.50 0.69
C LEU A 107 -1.92 14.36 1.25
N LEU A 108 -1.96 13.20 0.58
CA LEU A 108 -2.68 12.03 1.07
C LEU A 108 -1.91 11.21 2.12
N GLY A 109 -0.70 11.64 2.49
CA GLY A 109 0.14 10.97 3.48
C GLY A 109 0.76 9.66 3.01
N PHE A 110 0.79 9.38 1.70
CA PHE A 110 1.42 8.17 1.16
C PHE A 110 2.95 8.27 1.20
N ALA A 111 3.62 7.12 1.36
CA ALA A 111 5.08 7.07 1.40
C ALA A 111 5.77 7.61 0.13
N ASN A 112 5.14 7.46 -1.05
CA ASN A 112 5.58 8.03 -2.33
C ASN A 112 4.51 7.81 -3.43
N ALA A 113 4.73 8.44 -4.60
CA ALA A 113 3.89 8.29 -5.80
C ALA A 113 3.73 6.83 -6.30
N GLY A 114 4.59 5.89 -5.88
CA GLY A 114 4.47 4.48 -6.23
C GLY A 114 3.19 3.84 -5.68
N ALA A 115 2.68 4.29 -4.53
CA ALA A 115 1.40 3.84 -4.00
C ALA A 115 0.24 4.18 -4.95
N ILE A 116 0.23 5.41 -5.47
CA ILE A 116 -0.78 5.88 -6.43
C ILE A 116 -0.66 5.11 -7.75
N ARG A 117 0.55 4.92 -8.28
CA ARG A 117 0.76 4.13 -9.50
C ARG A 117 0.23 2.71 -9.38
N LYS A 118 0.36 2.09 -8.20
CA LYS A 118 -0.19 0.76 -7.95
C LYS A 118 -1.72 0.76 -8.09
N TYR A 119 -2.41 1.76 -7.53
CA TYR A 119 -3.86 1.87 -7.70
C TYR A 119 -4.27 2.00 -9.17
N LEU A 120 -3.59 2.88 -9.91
CA LEU A 120 -3.86 3.07 -11.33
C LEU A 120 -3.62 1.78 -12.13
N SER A 121 -2.57 1.01 -11.80
CA SER A 121 -2.27 -0.25 -12.52
C SER A 121 -3.25 -1.38 -12.26
N MET A 122 -3.95 -1.35 -11.11
CA MET A 122 -4.92 -2.39 -10.77
C MET A 122 -6.30 -2.13 -11.39
N ASP A 123 -6.50 -0.95 -12.00
CA ASP A 123 -7.73 -0.50 -12.68
C ASP A 123 -9.02 -0.83 -11.90
N THR A 124 -8.99 -0.58 -10.59
CA THR A 124 -10.10 -0.96 -9.70
C THR A 124 -11.17 0.12 -9.60
N GLY A 125 -11.02 1.26 -10.29
CA GLY A 125 -11.82 2.47 -10.07
C GLY A 125 -11.67 3.07 -8.65
N TYR A 126 -10.75 2.55 -7.84
CA TYR A 126 -10.63 2.95 -6.44
C TYR A 126 -10.00 4.33 -6.29
N PHE A 127 -8.91 4.61 -7.01
CA PHE A 127 -8.23 5.90 -7.01
C PHE A 127 -8.71 6.74 -8.20
N PRO A 128 -8.85 8.07 -8.08
CA PRO A 128 -9.29 8.91 -9.18
C PRO A 128 -8.40 8.79 -10.42
N ALA A 129 -9.01 8.90 -11.59
CA ALA A 129 -8.28 8.91 -12.84
C ALA A 129 -7.45 10.21 -12.96
N PRO A 130 -6.29 10.19 -13.63
CA PRO A 130 -5.54 11.41 -13.91
C PRO A 130 -6.34 12.38 -14.79
N ALA A 131 -6.33 13.66 -14.44
CA ALA A 131 -6.93 14.75 -15.22
C ALA A 131 -6.02 15.26 -16.36
N GLY A 132 -4.85 14.65 -16.52
CA GLY A 132 -3.86 14.98 -17.54
C GLY A 132 -2.45 14.72 -17.06
N THR A 133 -1.48 15.42 -17.64
CA THR A 133 -0.08 15.39 -17.23
C THR A 133 0.42 16.78 -16.85
N VAL A 134 1.33 16.82 -15.88
CA VAL A 134 2.03 18.03 -15.43
C VAL A 134 3.54 17.81 -15.45
N ALA A 135 4.31 18.90 -15.53
CA ALA A 135 5.77 18.84 -15.48
C ALA A 135 6.24 18.38 -14.09
N GLY A 136 6.97 17.27 -14.04
CA GLY A 136 7.58 16.76 -12.80
C GLY A 136 8.91 17.45 -12.46
N PRO A 137 9.47 17.16 -11.27
CA PRO A 137 10.73 17.78 -10.81
C PRO A 137 11.93 17.56 -11.74
N THR A 138 11.90 16.50 -12.54
CA THR A 138 12.95 16.15 -13.53
C THR A 138 12.62 16.65 -14.93
N GLY A 139 11.59 17.48 -15.10
CA GLY A 139 11.06 17.93 -16.39
C GLY A 139 10.23 16.88 -17.14
N ARG A 140 10.17 15.64 -16.66
CA ARG A 140 9.32 14.59 -17.26
C ARG A 140 7.85 14.85 -16.96
N GLN A 141 7.00 14.64 -17.96
CA GLN A 141 5.55 14.67 -17.79
C GLN A 141 5.12 13.52 -16.87
N ILE A 142 4.38 13.84 -15.82
CA ILE A 142 3.85 12.91 -14.82
C ILE A 142 2.34 13.09 -14.68
N PRO A 143 1.59 12.07 -14.22
CA PRO A 143 0.15 12.20 -14.02
C PRO A 143 -0.21 13.38 -13.10
N GLY A 144 -1.21 14.15 -13.50
CA GLY A 144 -1.84 15.21 -12.72
C GLY A 144 -3.26 14.82 -12.33
N PHE A 145 -3.72 15.28 -11.16
CA PHE A 145 -5.02 14.98 -10.59
C PHE A 145 -5.70 16.28 -10.17
N ARG A 146 -7.01 16.40 -10.37
CA ARG A 146 -7.76 17.52 -9.80
C ARG A 146 -7.77 17.40 -8.29
N ARG A 147 -7.57 18.51 -7.60
CA ARG A 147 -7.62 18.58 -6.15
C ARG A 147 -8.98 18.09 -5.61
N GLY A 148 -10.08 18.45 -6.27
CA GLY A 148 -11.43 17.99 -5.91
C GLY A 148 -11.55 16.47 -5.91
N ASP A 149 -11.02 15.80 -6.93
CA ASP A 149 -11.05 14.33 -7.02
C ASP A 149 -10.25 13.68 -5.88
N LEU A 150 -9.14 14.32 -5.45
CA LEU A 150 -8.33 13.88 -4.32
C LEU A 150 -9.02 14.12 -2.98
N GLN A 151 -9.74 15.24 -2.82
CA GLN A 151 -10.58 15.52 -1.66
C GLN A 151 -11.72 14.50 -1.54
N ASP A 152 -12.38 14.16 -2.66
CA ASP A 152 -13.42 13.14 -2.73
C ASP A 152 -12.88 11.76 -2.37
N PHE A 153 -11.70 11.43 -2.91
CA PHE A 153 -10.98 10.22 -2.55
C PHE A 153 -10.66 10.19 -1.06
N ASP A 154 -10.14 11.27 -0.48
CA ASP A 154 -9.82 11.36 0.94
C ASP A 154 -11.05 11.14 1.84
N ARG A 155 -12.20 11.71 1.46
CA ARG A 155 -13.46 11.54 2.19
C ARG A 155 -13.97 10.10 2.20
N ARG A 156 -13.73 9.35 1.12
CA ARG A 156 -14.26 7.98 0.96
C ARG A 156 -13.23 6.87 1.18
N ARG A 157 -11.93 7.17 1.24
CA ARG A 157 -10.90 6.13 1.33
C ARG A 157 -11.06 5.35 2.62
N THR A 158 -11.00 4.03 2.50
CA THR A 158 -11.03 3.12 3.65
C THR A 158 -9.65 2.54 3.85
N GLY A 159 -9.24 2.29 5.09
CA GLY A 159 -7.91 1.76 5.39
C GLY A 159 -7.65 0.32 4.91
N ASP A 160 -8.56 -0.25 4.12
CA ASP A 160 -8.34 -1.47 3.34
C ASP A 160 -8.23 -1.07 1.87
N GLY A 161 -7.09 -1.40 1.26
CA GLY A 161 -6.70 -0.89 -0.05
C GLY A 161 -5.53 0.06 0.06
N THR A 162 -5.41 0.81 1.17
CA THR A 162 -4.13 1.37 1.63
C THR A 162 -3.24 0.19 2.01
N GLY A 163 -2.50 -0.36 1.04
CA GLY A 163 -1.43 -1.29 1.37
C GLY A 163 -0.62 -0.73 2.54
N LEU A 164 -0.06 -1.59 3.39
CA LEU A 164 0.97 -1.19 4.37
C LEU A 164 1.99 -0.27 3.67
N ALA A 165 1.80 1.03 3.78
CA ALA A 165 2.56 2.05 3.07
C ALA A 165 2.50 3.35 3.86
N GLY A 166 2.69 3.25 5.17
CA GLY A 166 3.35 4.31 5.93
C GLY A 166 4.86 4.16 5.78
N ARG A 167 5.59 5.27 5.85
CA ARG A 167 6.99 5.25 6.28
C ARG A 167 6.98 4.64 7.70
N PRO A 168 7.70 3.55 7.99
CA PRO A 168 7.87 3.13 9.37
C PRO A 168 8.33 4.35 10.17
N THR A 169 7.65 4.67 11.27
CA THR A 169 8.15 5.68 12.21
C THR A 169 9.47 5.14 12.74
N GLY A 170 10.56 5.73 12.28
CA GLY A 170 11.92 5.26 12.50
C GLY A 170 12.84 5.86 11.44
N THR A 171 14.05 6.21 11.84
CA THR A 171 15.15 6.60 10.94
C THR A 171 15.14 5.64 9.76
N PRO A 172 15.16 6.11 8.50
CA PRO A 172 15.20 5.21 7.35
C PRO A 172 16.36 4.25 7.59
N GLN A 173 16.03 2.97 7.82
CA GLN A 173 17.04 1.94 7.84
C GLN A 173 17.69 2.03 6.48
N HIS A 174 18.91 2.58 6.46
CA HIS A 174 19.77 2.55 5.30
C HIS A 174 20.03 1.07 5.08
N ARG A 175 19.15 0.40 4.33
CA ARG A 175 19.39 -0.98 3.92
C ARG A 175 20.66 -0.85 3.10
N GLY A 176 21.76 -1.32 3.69
CA GLY A 176 23.03 -1.43 3.00
C GLY A 176 22.80 -2.13 1.65
N PRO A 177 23.73 -1.95 0.71
CA PRO A 177 23.68 -2.69 -0.55
C PRO A 177 23.36 -4.17 -0.26
N ARG A 178 22.46 -4.78 -1.03
CA ARG A 178 22.22 -6.22 -0.93
C ARG A 178 23.59 -6.93 -1.00
N PRO A 179 23.81 -8.07 -0.32
CA PRO A 179 25.13 -8.74 -0.29
C PRO A 179 25.74 -8.92 -1.69
N GLU A 180 24.89 -9.22 -2.68
CA GLU A 180 25.23 -9.35 -4.10
C GLU A 180 25.74 -8.05 -4.76
N THR A 181 25.27 -6.90 -4.29
CA THR A 181 25.71 -5.57 -4.76
C THR A 181 27.04 -5.18 -4.12
N GLU A 182 27.23 -5.51 -2.85
CA GLU A 182 28.48 -5.27 -2.13
C GLU A 182 29.64 -6.09 -2.73
N GLN A 183 29.38 -7.36 -3.03
CA GLN A 183 30.33 -8.23 -3.75
C GLN A 183 30.73 -7.62 -5.10
N ARG A 184 29.78 -7.12 -5.90
CA ARG A 184 30.08 -6.46 -7.18
C ARG A 184 30.87 -5.17 -7.02
N ILE A 185 30.59 -4.38 -5.97
CA ILE A 185 31.37 -3.18 -5.67
C ILE A 185 32.81 -3.59 -5.33
N GLN A 186 33.02 -4.62 -4.53
CA GLN A 186 34.36 -5.13 -4.22
C GLN A 186 35.09 -5.64 -5.47
N THR A 187 34.40 -6.38 -6.35
CA THR A 187 34.94 -6.81 -7.64
C THR A 187 35.36 -5.62 -8.51
N ALA A 188 34.54 -4.57 -8.57
CA ALA A 188 34.86 -3.36 -9.32
C ALA A 188 36.01 -2.57 -8.68
N ILE A 189 36.13 -2.51 -7.36
CA ILE A 189 37.27 -1.89 -6.66
C ILE A 189 38.56 -2.61 -7.02
N THR A 190 38.60 -3.95 -6.94
CA THR A 190 39.76 -4.74 -7.34
C THR A 190 40.15 -4.46 -8.79
N TYR A 191 39.17 -4.50 -9.69
CA TYR A 191 39.39 -4.21 -11.10
C TYR A 191 39.97 -2.81 -11.35
N LEU A 192 39.42 -1.79 -10.67
CA LEU A 192 39.87 -0.40 -10.79
C LEU A 192 41.25 -0.15 -10.19
N ARG A 193 41.65 -0.90 -9.15
CA ARG A 193 43.02 -0.84 -8.60
C ARG A 193 44.06 -1.39 -9.57
N GLU A 194 43.72 -2.47 -10.27
CA GLU A 194 44.63 -3.12 -11.23
C GLU A 194 44.73 -2.38 -12.56
N HIS A 195 43.61 -1.82 -13.06
CA HIS A 195 43.52 -1.30 -14.42
C HIS A 195 43.30 0.22 -14.50
N GLY A 196 43.14 0.88 -13.36
CA GLY A 196 42.80 2.30 -13.29
C GLY A 196 41.35 2.60 -13.70
N HIS A 197 40.85 3.76 -13.27
CA HIS A 197 39.54 4.25 -13.69
C HIS A 197 39.59 4.76 -15.13
N HIS A 198 38.78 4.15 -16.01
CA HIS A 198 38.70 4.54 -17.41
C HIS A 198 37.29 4.37 -17.99
N HIS A 199 37.00 5.13 -19.03
CA HIS A 199 35.77 5.02 -19.80
C HIS A 199 35.66 3.62 -20.42
N GLY A 200 34.58 2.90 -20.12
CA GLY A 200 34.37 1.52 -20.59
C GLY A 200 34.70 0.42 -19.57
N ALA A 201 35.22 0.75 -18.38
CA ALA A 201 35.45 -0.24 -17.31
C ALA A 201 34.16 -1.00 -16.92
N GLY A 202 33.02 -0.32 -16.87
CA GLY A 202 31.72 -0.94 -16.61
C GLY A 202 31.29 -1.91 -17.73
N ALA A 203 31.53 -1.54 -18.99
CA ALA A 203 31.21 -2.41 -20.14
C ALA A 203 32.09 -3.67 -20.16
N LYS A 204 33.38 -3.56 -19.81
CA LYS A 204 34.28 -4.73 -19.71
C LYS A 204 33.85 -5.68 -18.59
N LEU A 205 33.55 -5.15 -17.41
CA LEU A 205 33.05 -5.96 -16.29
C LEU A 205 31.70 -6.62 -16.62
N ALA A 206 30.83 -5.92 -17.35
CA ALA A 206 29.58 -6.49 -17.85
C ALA A 206 29.81 -7.69 -18.78
N THR A 207 30.78 -7.61 -19.70
CA THR A 207 31.15 -8.74 -20.57
C THR A 207 31.74 -9.90 -19.78
N ILE A 208 32.64 -9.64 -18.82
CA ILE A 208 33.29 -10.67 -17.99
C ILE A 208 32.26 -11.44 -17.15
N HIS A 209 31.26 -10.73 -16.61
CA HIS A 209 30.28 -11.31 -15.71
C HIS A 209 28.95 -11.70 -16.38
N GLY A 210 28.82 -11.52 -17.70
CA GLY A 210 27.61 -11.89 -18.45
C GLY A 210 26.36 -11.10 -18.02
N GLU A 211 26.52 -9.84 -17.62
CA GLU A 211 25.44 -9.00 -17.10
C GLU A 211 25.27 -7.71 -17.92
N PRO A 212 24.15 -6.97 -17.76
CA PRO A 212 23.93 -5.73 -18.51
C PRO A 212 24.94 -4.61 -18.16
N ALA A 213 25.42 -3.90 -19.19
CA ALA A 213 26.41 -2.80 -19.08
C ALA A 213 26.01 -1.70 -18.09
N TRP A 214 24.75 -1.23 -18.16
CA TRP A 214 24.23 -0.17 -17.27
C TRP A 214 24.34 -0.54 -15.77
N LYS A 215 24.31 -1.83 -15.44
CA LYS A 215 24.45 -2.31 -14.06
C LYS A 215 25.88 -2.12 -13.58
N TRP A 216 26.86 -2.54 -14.37
CA TRP A 216 28.28 -2.44 -14.04
C TRP A 216 28.83 -1.02 -14.13
N GLU A 217 28.29 -0.18 -15.00
CA GLU A 217 28.59 1.26 -15.01
C GLU A 217 28.22 1.93 -13.68
N ARG A 218 27.04 1.59 -13.14
CA ARG A 218 26.60 2.09 -11.84
C ARG A 218 27.46 1.56 -10.69
N ILE A 219 27.91 0.30 -10.77
CA ILE A 219 28.80 -0.31 -9.77
C ILE A 219 30.20 0.31 -9.82
N VAL A 220 30.77 0.49 -11.01
CA VAL A 220 32.09 1.15 -11.20
C VAL A 220 32.08 2.57 -10.68
N LYS A 221 31.00 3.32 -10.92
CA LYS A 221 30.83 4.67 -10.36
C LYS A 221 30.88 4.66 -8.82
N ARG A 222 30.14 3.75 -8.19
CA ARG A 222 30.13 3.60 -6.72
C ARG A 222 31.47 3.11 -6.15
N ALA A 223 32.14 2.20 -6.85
CA ALA A 223 33.46 1.71 -6.48
C ALA A 223 34.49 2.85 -6.52
N HIS A 224 34.45 3.67 -7.56
CA HIS A 224 35.31 4.85 -7.68
C HIS A 224 35.01 5.89 -6.58
N GLU A 225 33.73 6.19 -6.31
CA GLU A 225 33.32 7.07 -5.21
C GLU A 225 33.87 6.59 -3.86
N ARG A 226 33.78 5.28 -3.56
CA ARG A 226 34.35 4.69 -2.33
C ARG A 226 35.89 4.70 -2.27
N MET A 227 36.57 4.61 -3.41
CA MET A 227 38.03 4.72 -3.47
C MET A 227 38.51 6.17 -3.28
N MET A 228 37.63 7.15 -3.52
CA MET A 228 37.92 8.58 -3.43
C MET A 228 37.40 9.22 -2.13
N GLU A 229 36.55 8.55 -1.36
CA GLU A 229 36.20 8.96 0.01
C GLU A 229 37.41 8.73 0.93
N PRO A 230 37.95 9.77 1.60
CA PRO A 230 39.03 9.60 2.57
C PRO A 230 38.51 8.83 3.79
N GLU A 231 39.26 7.83 4.25
CA GLU A 231 39.04 7.08 5.51
C GLU A 231 38.83 8.05 6.68
N THR A 232 37.58 8.47 6.91
CA THR A 232 37.18 9.31 8.04
C THR A 232 35.97 8.68 8.69
N ALA A 233 36.13 7.45 9.19
CA ALA A 233 35.29 6.87 10.24
C ALA A 233 35.75 5.44 10.56
N GLN A 234 36.90 5.28 11.22
CA GLN A 234 37.22 4.04 11.92
C GLN A 234 38.04 4.26 13.19
N GLU A 235 37.69 5.27 13.99
CA GLU A 235 38.03 5.32 15.42
C GLU A 235 36.88 5.97 16.19
N ARG A 236 35.91 5.16 16.64
CA ARG A 236 35.15 5.31 17.89
C ARG A 236 34.59 3.96 18.32
#